data_AF-A0A7R9AID3-F1
#
_entry.id   AF-A0A7R9AID3-F1
#
_cell.length_a   1.000
_cell.length_b   1.000
_cell.length_c   1.000
_cell.angle_alpha   90.00
_cell.angle_beta   90.00
_cell.angle_gamma   90.00
#
_symmetry.space_group_name_H-M   'P 1'
#
loop_
_entity.id
_entity.type
_entity.pdbx_description
1 polymer ?
#
loop_
_entity_poly.entity_id
_entity_poly.type
_entity_poly.pdbx_seq_one_letter_code
_entity_poly.pdbx_strand_id
1 'polypeptide(L)' 'MGTTGIRTLLVDALEFYEKENAKNHHTDAYELVNHGTPVFRRGEAFYMALRFKARDYEVKRDMVKFVFSF' A
#
# COMPACT_ATOMS: atom_id res chain seq x y z
N MET A 1 -8.64 35.45 -7.93
CA MET A 1 -7.99 34.94 -6.71
C MET A 1 -7.91 33.43 -6.85
N GLY A 2 -6.76 32.90 -7.28
CA GLY A 2 -6.60 31.46 -7.50
C GLY A 2 -6.33 30.76 -6.17
N THR A 3 -7.21 29.83 -5.79
CA THR A 3 -6.90 28.87 -4.73
C THR A 3 -5.76 27.99 -5.22
N THR A 4 -4.55 28.19 -4.71
CA THR A 4 -3.41 27.30 -4.92
C THR A 4 -3.75 25.95 -4.30
N GLY A 5 -4.46 25.09 -5.04
CA GLY A 5 -4.77 23.73 -4.62
C GLY A 5 -3.48 22.97 -4.34
N ILE A 6 -3.48 22.17 -3.27
CA ILE A 6 -2.31 21.41 -2.84
C ILE A 6 -1.85 20.51 -4.00
N ARG A 7 -0.70 20.84 -4.58
CA ARG A 7 -0.16 20.14 -5.77
C ARG A 7 0.42 18.77 -5.43
N THR A 8 1.00 18.62 -4.25
CA THR A 8 1.74 17.41 -3.86
C THR A 8 0.80 16.35 -3.31
N LEU A 9 0.93 15.10 -3.78
CA LEU A 9 0.31 13.96 -3.11
C LEU A 9 1.05 13.67 -1.81
N LEU A 10 0.30 13.65 -0.71
CA LEU A 10 0.83 13.31 0.59
C LEU A 10 0.27 11.96 1.00
N VAL A 11 1.16 11.00 1.26
CA VAL A 11 0.78 9.70 1.80
C VAL A 11 0.30 9.88 3.24
N ASP A 12 -0.80 9.21 3.58
CA ASP A 12 -1.36 9.17 4.92
C ASP A 12 -1.16 7.80 5.57
N ALA A 13 -1.54 6.74 4.86
CA ALA A 13 -1.46 5.38 5.38
C ALA A 13 -1.24 4.36 4.26
N LEU A 14 -0.71 3.21 4.66
CA LEU A 14 -0.52 2.04 3.84
C LEU A 14 -1.13 0.82 4.54
N GLU A 15 -1.80 -0.03 3.78
CA GLU A 15 -2.36 -1.30 4.24
C GLU A 15 -1.89 -2.41 3.30
N PHE A 16 -1.46 -3.53 3.88
CA PHE A 16 -0.97 -4.69 3.17
C PHE A 16 -1.95 -5.86 3.19
N TYR A 17 -3.10 -5.77 3.86
CA TYR A 17 -4.09 -6.84 3.93
C TYR A 17 -3.43 -8.17 4.30
N GLU A 18 -2.57 -8.15 5.32
CA GLU A 18 -1.61 -9.21 5.61
C GLU A 18 -2.29 -10.55 5.83
N LYS A 19 -3.48 -10.58 6.44
CA LYS A 19 -4.23 -11.82 6.72
C LYS A 19 -4.83 -12.43 5.46
N GLU A 20 -5.42 -11.61 4.59
CA GLU A 20 -6.01 -12.05 3.32
C GLU A 20 -4.91 -12.50 2.35
N ASN A 21 -3.85 -11.69 2.23
CA ASN A 21 -2.70 -12.04 1.41
C ASN A 21 -2.03 -13.31 1.93
N ALA A 22 -1.89 -13.50 3.25
CA ALA A 22 -1.25 -14.68 3.80
C ALA A 22 -1.98 -15.99 3.46
N LYS A 23 -3.32 -15.98 3.37
CA LYS A 23 -4.08 -17.14 2.90
C LYS A 23 -3.75 -17.48 1.45
N ASN A 24 -3.69 -16.47 0.58
CA ASN A 24 -3.37 -16.66 -0.84
C ASN A 24 -1.91 -17.09 -1.04
N HIS A 25 -1.02 -16.57 -0.20
CA HIS A 25 0.41 -16.89 -0.23
C HIS A 25 0.78 -18.13 0.57
N HIS A 26 -0.15 -18.82 1.22
CA HIS A 26 0.14 -19.96 2.11
C HIS A 26 1.21 -19.62 3.16
N THR A 27 1.05 -18.46 3.81
CA THR A 27 1.90 -17.91 4.88
C THR A 27 1.09 -17.60 6.15
N ASP A 28 -0.18 -17.98 6.19
CA ASP A 28 -1.11 -17.73 7.30
C ASP A 28 -0.74 -18.47 8.60
N ALA A 29 0.10 -19.50 8.53
CA ALA A 29 0.64 -20.20 9.69
C ALA A 29 1.76 -19.45 10.42
N TYR A 30 2.35 -18.40 9.84
CA TYR A 30 3.37 -17.61 10.52
C TYR A 30 2.72 -16.68 11.56
N GLU A 31 3.14 -16.77 12.82
CA GLU A 31 2.63 -15.90 13.89
C GLU A 31 2.80 -14.40 13.60
N LEU A 32 3.83 -14.04 12.83
CA LEU A 32 4.08 -12.68 12.33
C LEU A 32 2.84 -12.05 11.68
N VAL A 33 2.07 -12.83 10.92
CA VAL A 33 0.84 -12.34 10.26
C VAL A 33 -0.22 -11.93 11.28
N ASN A 34 -0.31 -12.63 12.41
CA ASN A 34 -1.25 -12.28 13.48
C ASN A 34 -0.88 -10.97 14.19
N HIS A 35 0.40 -10.57 14.12
CA HIS A 35 0.91 -9.31 14.63
C HIS A 35 0.93 -8.19 13.59
N GLY A 36 0.27 -8.37 12.44
CA GLY A 36 0.18 -7.35 11.40
C GLY A 36 1.41 -7.27 10.49
N THR A 37 2.31 -8.27 10.52
CA THR A 37 3.47 -8.30 9.64
C THR A 37 3.14 -9.06 8.36
N PRO A 38 3.16 -8.41 7.18
CA PRO A 38 2.93 -9.08 5.91
C PRO A 38 4.05 -10.05 5.56
N VAL A 39 3.67 -11.29 5.22
CA VAL A 39 4.60 -12.34 4.76
C VAL A 39 4.15 -12.81 3.38
N PHE A 40 4.94 -12.52 2.35
CA PHE A 40 4.60 -12.80 0.95
C PHE A 40 5.54 -13.82 0.31
N ARG A 41 5.05 -14.57 -0.67
CA ARG A 41 5.88 -15.41 -1.54
C ARG A 41 6.22 -14.66 -2.83
N ARG A 42 7.47 -14.77 -3.27
CA ARG A 42 7.91 -14.21 -4.56
C ARG A 42 7.12 -14.83 -5.72
N GLY A 43 6.89 -14.05 -6.78
CA GLY A 43 6.22 -14.54 -7.98
C GLY A 43 4.69 -14.64 -7.87
N GLU A 44 4.14 -14.40 -6.69
CA GLU A 44 2.70 -14.31 -6.46
C GLU A 44 2.31 -12.84 -6.24
N ALA A 45 1.15 -12.45 -6.78
CA ALA A 45 0.63 -11.11 -6.60
C ALA A 45 0.07 -10.93 -5.18
N PHE A 46 0.25 -9.75 -4.61
CA PHE A 46 -0.34 -9.34 -3.34
C PHE A 46 -1.16 -8.06 -3.52
N TYR A 47 -2.13 -7.85 -2.64
CA TYR A 47 -2.93 -6.63 -2.59
C TYR A 47 -2.32 -5.63 -1.60
N MET A 48 -2.41 -4.34 -1.92
CA MET A 48 -2.07 -3.25 -1.00
C MET A 48 -2.98 -2.06 -1.27
N ALA A 49 -3.25 -1.27 -0.23
CA ALA A 49 -3.95 0.00 -0.36
C ALA A 49 -3.08 1.15 0.13
N LEU A 50 -3.13 2.25 -0.62
CA LEU A 50 -2.43 3.48 -0.32
C LEU A 50 -3.47 4.59 -0.14
N ARG A 51 -3.48 5.21 1.03
CA ARG A 51 -4.37 6.35 1.32
C ARG A 51 -3.58 7.64 1.26
N PHE A 52 -4.11 8.61 0.53
CA PHE A 52 -3.57 9.96 0.45
C PHE A 52 -4.35 10.91 1.37
N LYS A 53 -3.68 11.94 1.88
CA LYS A 53 -4.32 13.04 2.62
C LYS A 53 -4.42 14.27 1.75
N ALA A 54 -5.34 15.16 2.12
CA ALA A 54 -5.64 16.45 1.51
C ALA A 54 -6.24 16.40 0.08
N ARG A 55 -5.94 15.39 -0.74
CA ARG A 55 -6.60 15.12 -2.02
C ARG A 55 -6.40 13.68 -2.50
N ASP A 56 -7.23 13.28 -3.45
CA ASP A 56 -7.14 11.99 -4.11
C ASP A 56 -6.03 11.93 -5.17
N TYR A 57 -5.67 10.71 -5.54
CA TYR A 57 -4.78 10.40 -6.67
C TYR A 57 -5.49 10.65 -8.00
N GLU A 58 -4.85 11.39 -8.89
CA GLU A 58 -5.32 11.61 -10.25
C GLU A 58 -4.35 11.02 -11.27
N VAL A 59 -4.79 9.97 -11.97
CA VAL A 59 -3.97 9.17 -12.90
C VAL A 59 -3.27 9.97 -14.01
N LYS A 60 -3.84 11.10 -14.43
CA LYS A 60 -3.27 11.96 -15.49
C LYS A 60 -2.18 12.91 -15.00
N ARG A 61 -2.07 13.11 -13.68
CA ARG A 61 -1.23 14.15 -13.07
C ARG A 61 -0.17 13.57 -12.14
N ASP A 62 -0.51 12.48 -11.48
CA ASP A 62 0.27 11.96 -10.37
C ASP A 62 1.04 10.70 -10.78
N MET A 63 2.22 10.52 -10.19
CA MET A 63 3.04 9.32 -10.34
C MET A 63 3.36 8.77 -8.96
N VAL A 64 3.08 7.48 -8.77
CA VAL A 64 3.38 6.75 -7.52
C VAL A 64 4.33 5.62 -7.88
N LYS A 65 5.43 5.50 -7.13
CA LYS A 65 6.39 4.41 -7.28
C LYS A 65 6.56 3.71 -5.93
N PHE A 66 6.37 2.39 -5.93
CA PHE A 66 6.70 1.55 -4.79
C PHE A 66 8.17 1.14 -4.90
N VAL A 67 8.94 1.40 -3.85
CA VAL A 67 10.37 1.04 -3.79
C VAL A 67 10.55 0.13 -2.58
N PHE A 68 11.00 -1.09 -2.84
CA PHE A 68 11.35 -2.07 -1.82
C PHE A 68 12.88 -2.20 -1.80
N SER A 69 13.48 -2.11 -0.61
CA SER A 69 14.92 -2.25 -0.39
C SER A 69 15.13 -3.25 0.72
N PHE A 70 16.06 -4.19 0.53
CA PHE A 70 16.35 -5.31 1.44
C PHE A 70 17.83 -5.39 1.73
#